data_AF-A0A5S9PJW9-F1
#
_entry.id   AF-A0A5S9PJW9-F1
#
_cell.length_a   1.000
_cell.length_b   1.000
_cell.length_c   1.000
_cell.angle_alpha   90.00
_cell.angle_beta   90.00
_cell.angle_gamma   90.00
#
_symmetry.space_group_name_H-M   'P 1'
#
loop_
_entity.id
_entity.type
_entity.pdbx_description
1 polymer ?
#
loop_
_entity_poly.entity_id
_entity_poly.type
_entity_poly.pdbx_seq_one_letter_code
_entity_poly.pdbx_strand_id
1 'polypeptide(L)'
;MKPLLYALLVVSLAGCNEDNKNDRESNVAKSQFIYEIDTQTCAPVEHCSNIGRIDCDSETDGPLYYFDLQSEEVVSTCGGVCLAPTGDQVAVCETMCPPPAFNCVEP
;
A
#
# COMPACT_ATOMS: atom_id res chain seq x y z
N MET A 1 -26.07 53.24 31.14
CA MET A 1 -26.15 53.91 29.83
C MET A 1 -24.85 54.65 29.58
N LYS A 2 -24.04 54.17 28.62
CA LYS A 2 -22.91 54.84 27.95
C LYS A 2 -22.47 53.91 26.81
N PRO A 3 -22.56 54.34 25.53
CA PRO A 3 -22.16 53.52 24.38
C PRO A 3 -20.74 53.86 23.93
N LEU A 4 -19.88 52.84 23.79
CA LEU A 4 -18.67 52.87 22.96
C LEU A 4 -18.80 51.60 22.10
N LEU A 5 -19.29 51.66 20.87
CA LEU A 5 -18.60 52.12 19.66
C LEU A 5 -17.20 51.51 19.56
N TYR A 6 -17.06 50.33 18.95
CA TYR A 6 -15.83 50.00 18.23
C TYR A 6 -16.08 48.94 17.15
N ALA A 7 -15.76 49.38 15.93
CA ALA A 7 -15.25 48.63 14.78
C ALA A 7 -16.05 47.43 14.23
N LEU A 8 -16.71 47.70 13.10
CA LEU A 8 -16.83 46.72 12.01
C LEU A 8 -15.45 46.13 11.70
N LEU A 9 -15.36 44.80 11.69
CA LEU A 9 -14.30 44.08 11.02
C LEU A 9 -14.95 43.19 9.98
N VAL A 10 -15.01 43.71 8.76
CA VAL A 10 -15.40 42.99 7.55
C VAL A 10 -14.20 42.16 7.13
N VAL A 11 -14.24 40.86 7.34
CA VAL A 11 -13.26 39.94 6.74
C VAL A 11 -13.89 39.38 5.49
N SER A 12 -13.51 39.96 4.35
CA SER A 12 -13.84 39.48 3.02
C SER A 12 -13.14 38.17 2.71
N LEU A 13 -13.87 37.31 1.99
CA LEU A 13 -13.50 35.97 1.56
C LEU A 13 -12.22 35.95 0.68
N ALA A 14 -11.32 35.02 1.01
CA ALA A 14 -10.65 34.16 0.04
C ALA A 14 -10.89 32.74 0.59
N GLY A 15 -11.63 31.85 -0.07
CA GLY A 15 -11.56 31.57 -1.50
C GLY A 15 -10.37 30.67 -1.81
N CYS A 16 -10.16 29.60 -1.05
CA CYS A 16 -9.40 28.44 -1.51
C CYS A 16 -10.41 27.35 -1.90
N ASN A 17 -10.86 27.40 -3.15
CA ASN A 17 -11.26 26.19 -3.85
C ASN A 17 -9.98 25.39 -4.06
N GLU A 18 -9.79 24.33 -3.29
CA GLU A 18 -8.85 23.28 -3.65
C GLU A 18 -9.60 22.35 -4.63
N ASP A 19 -9.50 22.72 -5.90
CA ASP A 19 -9.78 21.84 -7.02
C ASP A 19 -8.81 20.65 -6.98
N ASN A 20 -9.39 19.45 -7.04
CA ASN A 20 -8.81 18.26 -7.66
C ASN A 20 -7.40 17.82 -7.22
N LYS A 21 -7.37 16.90 -6.27
CA LYS A 21 -6.62 15.66 -6.50
C LYS A 21 -7.50 14.45 -6.24
N ASN A 22 -7.84 13.81 -7.35
CA ASN A 22 -8.28 12.43 -7.43
C ASN A 22 -7.13 11.53 -6.97
N ASP A 23 -6.82 11.54 -5.68
CA ASP A 23 -6.08 10.45 -5.07
C ASP A 23 -7.11 9.35 -4.85
N ARG A 24 -7.16 8.43 -5.82
CA ARG A 24 -7.75 7.11 -5.63
C ARG A 24 -6.86 6.36 -4.64
N GLU A 25 -6.74 6.87 -3.41
CA GLU A 25 -6.36 6.09 -2.26
C GLU A 25 -7.45 5.04 -2.14
N SER A 26 -7.15 3.88 -2.70
CA SER A 26 -7.92 2.68 -2.51
C SER A 26 -7.98 2.46 -1.00
N ASN A 27 -9.07 2.94 -0.40
CA ASN A 27 -9.44 2.78 0.99
C ASN A 27 -9.84 1.31 1.25
N VAL A 28 -8.99 0.38 0.85
CA VAL A 28 -8.89 -0.91 1.50
C VAL A 28 -8.16 -0.59 2.79
N ALA A 29 -8.76 -0.89 3.93
CA ALA A 29 -8.04 -0.80 5.20
C ALA A 29 -6.68 -1.49 4.99
N LYS A 30 -5.58 -0.79 5.24
CA LYS A 30 -4.24 -1.38 5.11
C LYS A 30 -3.88 -1.91 6.48
N SER A 31 -3.51 -3.19 6.54
CA SER A 31 -2.96 -3.79 7.75
C SER A 31 -1.73 -3.01 8.18
N GLN A 32 -1.53 -2.90 9.50
CA GLN A 32 -0.37 -2.22 10.08
C GLN A 32 0.95 -2.76 9.49
N PHE A 33 1.01 -4.07 9.22
CA PHE A 33 2.17 -4.70 8.61
C PHE A 33 2.39 -4.28 7.15
N ILE A 34 1.31 -4.16 6.37
CA ILE A 34 1.38 -3.69 4.99
C ILE A 34 1.82 -2.22 4.96
N TYR A 35 1.36 -1.41 5.92
CA TYR A 35 1.81 -0.03 6.06
C TYR A 35 3.32 0.05 6.36
N GLU A 36 3.83 -0.80 7.25
CA GLU A 36 5.26 -0.87 7.55
C GLU A 36 6.10 -1.30 6.35
N ILE A 37 5.64 -2.24 5.53
CA ILE A 37 6.31 -2.59 4.27
C ILE A 37 6.29 -1.42 3.29
N ASP A 38 5.13 -0.79 3.11
CA ASP A 38 4.92 0.34 2.19
C ASP A 38 5.74 1.58 2.59
N THR A 39 6.13 1.69 3.87
CA THR A 39 7.07 2.74 4.33
C THR A 39 8.53 2.47 4.00
N GLN A 40 8.86 1.27 3.54
CA GLN A 40 10.16 0.98 2.91
C GLN A 40 10.11 1.46 1.44
N THR A 41 11.26 1.69 0.81
CA THR A 41 11.32 2.12 -0.60
C THR A 41 10.92 0.96 -1.53
N CYS A 42 9.63 0.66 -1.57
CA CYS A 42 9.03 -0.37 -2.40
C CYS A 42 8.26 0.26 -3.56
N ALA A 43 8.02 -0.52 -4.61
CA ALA A 43 7.13 -0.17 -5.69
C ALA A 43 5.67 -0.06 -5.18
N PRO A 44 4.81 0.71 -5.87
CA PRO A 44 3.38 0.75 -5.57
C PRO A 44 2.75 -0.64 -5.56
N VAL A 45 1.73 -0.81 -4.72
CA VAL A 45 0.96 -2.07 -4.64
C VAL A 45 0.35 -2.42 -6.00
N GLU A 46 0.63 -3.61 -6.48
CA GLU A 46 -0.07 -4.24 -7.60
C GLU A 46 -1.01 -5.33 -7.06
N HIS A 47 -2.04 -5.70 -7.81
CA HIS A 47 -2.90 -6.81 -7.42
C HIS A 47 -3.46 -7.56 -8.62
N CYS A 48 -3.64 -8.86 -8.44
CA CYS A 48 -4.32 -9.74 -9.37
C CYS A 48 -5.30 -10.62 -8.59
N SER A 49 -6.55 -10.67 -9.04
CA SER A 49 -7.64 -11.31 -8.29
C SER A 49 -7.73 -10.77 -6.84
N ASN A 50 -7.68 -11.63 -5.82
CA ASN A 50 -7.71 -11.22 -4.41
C ASN A 50 -6.31 -11.07 -3.78
N ILE A 51 -5.24 -11.23 -4.56
CA ILE A 51 -3.87 -11.20 -4.04
C ILE A 51 -3.19 -9.90 -4.46
N GLY A 52 -2.73 -9.14 -3.48
CA GLY A 52 -1.86 -8.00 -3.65
C GLY A 52 -0.39 -8.42 -3.66
N ARG A 53 0.45 -7.59 -4.31
CA ARG A 53 1.89 -7.74 -4.39
C ARG A 53 2.57 -6.40 -4.10
N ILE A 54 3.59 -6.41 -3.25
CA ILE A 54 4.50 -5.28 -3.02
C ILE A 54 5.92 -5.75 -3.34
N ASP A 55 6.54 -5.09 -4.32
CA ASP A 55 7.92 -5.36 -4.72
C ASP A 55 8.86 -4.38 -4.05
N CYS A 56 9.73 -4.86 -3.18
CA CYS A 56 10.72 -4.04 -2.48
C CYS A 56 12.11 -4.30 -3.06
N ASP A 57 12.25 -4.13 -4.39
CA ASP A 57 13.49 -4.27 -5.16
C ASP A 57 13.93 -5.73 -5.38
N SER A 58 12.98 -6.60 -5.71
CA SER A 58 13.23 -8.03 -5.90
C SER A 58 14.15 -8.37 -7.09
N GLU A 59 14.38 -7.41 -7.99
CA GLU A 59 15.37 -7.51 -9.06
C GLU A 59 16.83 -7.44 -8.58
N THR A 60 17.09 -6.83 -7.41
CA THR A 60 18.42 -6.73 -6.78
C THR A 60 18.53 -7.50 -5.46
N ASP A 61 17.69 -8.51 -5.27
CA ASP A 61 17.64 -9.37 -4.07
C ASP A 61 16.81 -8.78 -2.90
N GLY A 62 15.95 -7.81 -3.17
CA GLY A 62 14.92 -7.34 -2.25
C GLY A 62 13.75 -8.32 -2.08
N PRO A 63 12.95 -8.19 -1.01
CA PRO A 63 11.79 -9.04 -0.82
C PRO A 63 10.63 -8.67 -1.74
N LEU A 64 9.86 -9.69 -2.14
CA LEU A 64 8.62 -9.56 -2.88
C LEU A 64 7.48 -10.15 -2.06
N TYR A 65 6.62 -9.29 -1.50
CA TYR A 65 5.54 -9.71 -0.63
C TYR A 65 4.26 -9.95 -1.41
N TYR A 66 3.59 -11.07 -1.14
CA TYR A 66 2.24 -11.35 -1.59
C TYR A 66 1.30 -11.42 -0.40
N PHE A 67 0.16 -10.76 -0.48
CA PHE A 67 -0.81 -10.69 0.61
C PHE A 67 -2.24 -10.83 0.10
N ASP A 68 -3.11 -11.38 0.94
CA ASP A 68 -4.54 -11.43 0.66
C ASP A 68 -5.17 -10.06 0.92
N LEU A 69 -5.97 -9.55 -0.01
CA LEU A 69 -6.59 -8.21 0.11
C LEU A 69 -7.74 -8.16 1.12
N GLN A 70 -8.33 -9.31 1.49
CA GLN A 70 -9.44 -9.38 2.45
C GLN A 70 -8.94 -9.58 3.88
N SER A 71 -7.98 -10.50 4.10
CA SER A 71 -7.40 -10.71 5.43
C SER A 71 -6.25 -9.77 5.73
N GLU A 72 -5.67 -9.14 4.71
CA GLU A 72 -4.49 -8.27 4.82
C GLU A 72 -3.26 -8.99 5.41
N GLU A 73 -3.24 -10.33 5.29
CA GLU A 73 -2.14 -11.18 5.73
C GLU A 73 -1.19 -11.51 4.59
N VAL A 74 0.11 -11.57 4.88
CA VAL A 74 1.09 -12.10 3.92
C VAL A 74 0.87 -13.59 3.74
N VAL A 75 0.60 -13.98 2.49
CA VAL A 75 0.40 -15.38 2.09
C VAL A 75 1.67 -16.00 1.53
N SER A 76 2.62 -15.17 1.05
CA SER A 76 3.93 -15.62 0.60
C SER A 76 4.93 -14.48 0.55
N THR A 77 6.21 -14.79 0.78
CA THR A 77 7.33 -13.86 0.58
C THR A 77 8.35 -14.49 -0.36
N CYS A 78 8.68 -13.76 -1.42
CA CYS A 78 9.50 -14.18 -2.55
C CYS A 78 10.62 -13.15 -2.81
N GLY A 79 11.25 -13.19 -3.99
CA GLY A 79 12.36 -12.31 -4.34
C GLY A 79 13.67 -12.81 -3.72
N GLY A 80 14.47 -11.91 -3.17
CA GLY A 80 15.78 -12.24 -2.61
C GLY A 80 15.75 -13.24 -1.45
N VAL A 81 14.63 -13.33 -0.73
CA VAL A 81 14.40 -14.34 0.32
C VAL A 81 14.52 -15.77 -0.24
N CYS A 82 14.31 -15.95 -1.55
CA CYS A 82 14.39 -17.23 -2.25
C CYS A 82 15.73 -17.51 -2.94
N LEU A 83 16.76 -16.67 -2.77
CA LEU A 83 18.09 -16.92 -3.36
C LEU A 83 18.89 -17.96 -2.60
N ALA A 84 18.70 -18.03 -1.29
CA ALA A 84 19.33 -19.03 -0.42
C ALA A 84 18.36 -19.48 0.68
N PRO A 85 17.22 -20.09 0.32
CA PRO A 85 16.20 -20.46 1.30
C PRO A 85 16.72 -21.58 2.20
N THR A 86 16.27 -21.56 3.45
CA THR A 86 16.62 -22.58 4.45
C THR A 86 15.37 -23.05 5.18
N GLY A 87 15.38 -24.30 5.66
CA GLY A 87 14.25 -24.88 6.39
C GLY A 87 12.95 -24.85 5.56
N ASP A 88 11.85 -24.49 6.22
CA ASP A 88 10.51 -24.47 5.62
C ASP A 88 10.36 -23.48 4.44
N GLN A 89 11.24 -22.47 4.36
CA GLN A 89 11.23 -21.49 3.28
C GLN A 89 11.56 -22.10 1.91
N VAL A 90 12.28 -23.23 1.86
CA VAL A 90 12.60 -23.93 0.60
C VAL A 90 11.31 -24.32 -0.13
N ALA A 91 10.38 -24.95 0.59
CA ALA A 91 9.11 -25.38 0.02
C ALA A 91 8.24 -24.19 -0.42
N VAL A 92 8.27 -23.09 0.34
CA VAL A 92 7.56 -21.85 0.00
C VAL A 92 8.12 -21.26 -1.30
N CYS A 93 9.44 -21.15 -1.43
CA CYS A 93 10.08 -20.63 -2.64
C CYS A 93 9.85 -21.51 -3.87
N GLU A 94 9.74 -22.82 -3.71
CA GLU A 94 9.50 -23.75 -4.82
C GLU A 94 8.04 -23.79 -5.28
N THR A 95 7.08 -23.54 -4.38
CA THR A 95 5.65 -23.80 -4.66
C THR A 95 4.73 -22.59 -4.54
N MET A 96 5.16 -21.54 -3.84
CA MET A 96 4.36 -20.37 -3.48
C MET A 96 4.97 -19.05 -3.98
N CYS A 97 5.89 -19.10 -4.94
CA CYS A 97 6.54 -17.93 -5.51
C CYS A 97 6.50 -17.92 -7.06
N PRO A 98 5.54 -17.20 -7.68
CA PRO A 98 4.40 -16.51 -7.06
C PRO A 98 3.36 -17.50 -6.51
N PRO A 99 2.50 -17.08 -5.55
CA PRO A 99 1.43 -17.93 -5.07
C PRO A 99 0.43 -18.21 -6.21
N PRO A 100 -0.11 -19.44 -6.34
CA PRO A 100 -1.00 -19.80 -7.44
C PRO A 100 -2.26 -18.92 -7.59
N ALA A 101 -2.70 -18.31 -6.48
CA ALA A 101 -3.83 -17.40 -6.45
C ALA A 101 -3.54 -16.01 -7.05
N PHE A 102 -2.27 -15.63 -7.23
CA PHE A 102 -1.87 -14.41 -7.93
C PHE A 102 -1.87 -14.67 -9.45
N ASN A 103 -3.06 -14.62 -10.07
CA ASN A 103 -3.23 -14.84 -11.50
C ASN A 103 -3.73 -13.57 -12.21
N CYS A 104 -2.86 -12.94 -12.98
CA CYS A 104 -3.21 -11.74 -13.76
C CYS A 104 -3.78 -12.11 -15.13
N VAL A 105 -4.70 -13.09 -15.18
CA VAL A 105 -5.41 -13.38 -16.42
C VAL A 105 -6.31 -12.17 -16.66
N GLU A 106 -5.98 -11.36 -17.67
CA GLU A 106 -6.84 -10.25 -18.08
C GLU A 106 -8.26 -10.81 -18.30
N PRO A 107 -9.31 -10.17 -17.75
CA PRO A 107 -10.68 -10.64 -17.88
C PRO A 107 -11.15 -10.73 -19.33
#